data_AF-A0A7V2NHL1-F1
#
_entry.id   AF-A0A7V2NHL1-F1
#
_cell.length_a   1.000
_cell.length_b   1.000
_cell.length_c   1.000
_cell.angle_alpha   90.00
_cell.angle_beta   90.00
_cell.angle_gamma   90.00
#
_symmetry.space_group_name_H-M   'P 1'
#
loop_
_entity.id
_entity.type
_entity.pdbx_description
1 polymer ?
#
loop_
_entity_poly.entity_id
_entity_poly.type
_entity_poly.pdbx_seq_one_letter_code
_entity_poly.pdbx_strand_id
1 'polypeptide(L)' 'MMKATRTLILIVLLMFAINVQADQPVRSVTLPNGLDLVMMPDASTPLLSSLLIVRAGSGNETLSTAGATHLLEHMIFRGT' A
#
# COMPACT_ATOMS: atom_id res chain seq x y z
N MET A 1 -3.46 -37.85 -33.83
CA MET A 1 -4.25 -37.09 -32.83
C MET A 1 -3.58 -36.98 -31.45
N MET A 2 -2.98 -38.03 -30.89
CA MET A 2 -2.41 -38.01 -29.51
C MET A 2 -1.20 -37.07 -29.28
N LYS A 3 -0.40 -36.75 -30.32
CA LYS A 3 0.75 -35.85 -30.20
C LYS A 3 0.33 -34.39 -29.97
N ALA A 4 -0.70 -33.93 -30.68
CA ALA A 4 -1.22 -32.57 -30.56
C ALA A 4 -1.84 -32.31 -29.17
N THR A 5 -2.54 -33.31 -28.61
CA THR A 5 -3.11 -33.23 -27.26
C THR A 5 -2.03 -33.12 -26.18
N ARG A 6 -0.93 -33.87 -26.31
CA ARG A 6 0.22 -33.77 -25.39
C ARG A 6 0.88 -32.40 -25.45
N THR A 7 1.08 -31.86 -26.66
CA THR A 7 1.66 -30.51 -26.83
C THR A 7 0.76 -29.44 -26.21
N LEU A 8 -0.56 -29.54 -26.41
CA LEU A 8 -1.52 -28.60 -25.83
C LEU A 8 -1.52 -28.63 -24.29
N ILE A 9 -1.50 -29.83 -23.70
CA ILE A 9 -1.40 -30.00 -22.25
C ILE A 9 -0.09 -29.40 -21.70
N LEU A 10 1.02 -29.60 -22.42
CA LEU A 10 2.31 -29.04 -22.03
C LEU A 10 2.30 -27.51 -22.07
N ILE A 11 1.68 -26.91 -23.09
CA ILE A 11 1.53 -25.46 -23.23
C ILE A 11 0.66 -24.90 -22.09
N VAL A 12 -0.47 -25.54 -21.79
CA VAL A 12 -1.37 -25.11 -20.69
C VAL A 12 -0.66 -25.20 -19.33
N LEU A 13 0.09 -26.28 -19.07
CA LEU A 13 0.92 -26.43 -17.86
C LEU A 13 2.01 -25.35 -17.79
N LEU A 14 2.66 -25.03 -18.92
CA LEU A 14 3.68 -24.00 -18.99
C LEU A 14 3.09 -22.60 -18.72
N MET A 15 1.89 -22.30 -19.22
CA MET A 15 1.20 -21.03 -18.93
C MET A 15 0.80 -20.91 -17.46
N PHE A 16 0.44 -22.01 -16.80
CA PHE A 16 0.13 -22.02 -15.37
C PHE A 16 1.37 -21.85 -14.48
N ALA A 17 2.57 -22.18 -14.98
CA ALA A 17 3.82 -21.95 -14.26
C ALA A 17 4.24 -20.46 -14.27
N ILE A 18 3.72 -19.64 -15.19
CA ILE A 18 3.97 -18.19 -15.26
C ILE A 18 2.94 -17.47 -14.39
N ASN A 19 2.84 -17.85 -13.12
CA ASN A 19 2.25 -16.96 -12.12
C ASN A 19 3.35 -15.99 -11.70
N VAL A 20 3.37 -14.82 -12.33
CA VAL A 20 4.21 -13.69 -11.89
C VAL A 20 3.70 -13.25 -10.53
N GLN A 21 4.31 -13.76 -9.47
CA GLN A 21 4.19 -13.16 -8.16
C GLN A 21 4.99 -11.86 -8.21
N ALA A 22 4.31 -10.73 -8.40
CA ALA A 22 4.93 -9.43 -8.21
C ALA A 22 5.21 -9.28 -6.71
N ASP A 23 6.37 -9.77 -6.27
CA ASP A 23 6.92 -9.46 -4.96
C ASP A 23 7.30 -7.97 -4.98
N GLN A 24 6.34 -7.12 -4.64
CA GLN A 24 6.60 -5.69 -4.44
C GLN A 24 7.31 -5.57 -3.10
N PRO A 25 8.61 -5.23 -3.07
CA PRO A 25 9.38 -5.28 -1.84
C PRO A 25 8.92 -4.16 -0.89
N VAL A 26 8.05 -4.50 0.06
CA VAL A 26 7.68 -3.59 1.16
C VAL A 26 8.86 -3.50 2.12
N ARG A 27 9.36 -2.28 2.37
CA ARG A 27 10.43 -2.01 3.33
C ARG A 27 9.88 -1.18 4.48
N SER A 28 10.08 -1.64 5.71
CA SER A 28 9.62 -0.94 6.90
C SER A 28 10.81 -0.61 7.82
N VAL A 29 10.82 0.60 8.38
CA VAL A 29 11.79 1.02 9.40
C VAL A 29 11.10 1.92 10.41
N THR A 30 11.38 1.72 11.70
CA THR A 30 10.97 2.66 12.75
C THR A 30 12.15 3.59 13.05
N LEU A 31 11.92 4.89 12.93
CA LEU A 31 12.92 5.92 13.18
C LEU A 31 13.20 6.09 14.69
N PRO A 32 14.33 6.71 15.10
CA PRO A 32 14.64 6.94 16.51
C PRO A 32 13.58 7.76 17.28
N ASN A 33 12.77 8.56 16.60
CA ASN A 33 11.66 9.32 17.19
C ASN A 33 10.35 8.52 17.30
N GLY A 34 10.34 7.24 16.90
CA GLY A 34 9.18 6.35 16.96
C GLY A 34 8.24 6.41 15.74
N LEU A 35 8.59 7.14 14.67
CA LEU A 35 7.81 7.14 13.43
C LEU A 35 8.07 5.87 12.61
N ASP A 36 6.98 5.21 12.20
CA ASP A 36 7.03 4.06 11.29
C ASP A 36 7.04 4.55 9.84
N LEU A 37 8.10 4.22 9.09
CA LEU A 37 8.22 4.49 7.67
C LEU A 37 8.05 3.18 6.89
N VAL A 38 7.00 3.12 6.07
CA VAL A 38 6.72 2.00 5.17
C VAL A 38 6.88 2.49 3.73
N MET A 39 7.74 1.83 2.98
CA MET A 39 8.08 2.18 1.59
C MET A 39 7.78 1.00 0.67
N MET A 40 7.23 1.31 -0.49
CA MET A 40 6.96 0.36 -1.56
C MET A 40 7.58 0.93 -2.84
N PRO A 41 8.90 0.69 -3.08
CA PRO A 41 9.57 1.24 -4.25
C PRO A 41 9.03 0.62 -5.54
N ASP A 42 8.54 1.46 -6.45
CA ASP A 42 8.16 1.07 -7.80
C ASP A 42 8.96 1.93 -8.80
N ALA A 43 9.73 1.27 -9.68
CA ALA A 43 10.56 1.91 -10.69
C ALA A 43 9.86 2.06 -12.06
N SER A 44 8.56 1.71 -12.15
CA SER A 44 7.80 1.77 -13.39
C SER A 44 7.58 3.20 -13.91
N THR A 45 7.50 4.18 -13.01
CA THR A 45 7.30 5.61 -13.33
C THR A 45 8.05 6.51 -12.34
N PRO A 46 8.48 7.72 -12.73
CA PRO A 46 9.16 8.66 -11.84
C PRO A 46 8.17 9.46 -10.97
N LEU A 47 7.27 8.75 -10.28
CA LEU A 47 6.24 9.34 -9.42
C LEU A 47 6.38 8.83 -7.99
N LEU A 48 5.95 9.66 -7.03
CA LEU A 48 5.89 9.32 -5.61
C LEU A 48 4.52 9.67 -5.05
N SER A 49 3.92 8.74 -4.30
CA SER A 49 2.80 9.03 -3.40
C SER A 49 3.28 8.87 -1.96
N SER A 50 2.89 9.80 -1.09
CA SER A 50 3.23 9.78 0.32
C SER A 50 1.98 9.98 1.16
N LEU A 51 1.85 9.20 2.23
CA LEU A 51 0.78 9.30 3.20
C LEU A 51 1.36 9.35 4.61
N LEU A 52 0.93 10.32 5.42
CA LEU A 52 1.19 10.35 6.85
C LEU A 52 -0.07 9.95 7.59
N ILE A 53 -0.01 8.87 8.35
CA ILE A 53 -1.12 8.40 9.17
C ILE A 53 -0.85 8.78 10.63
N VAL A 54 -1.71 9.61 11.19
CA VAL A 54 -1.73 9.89 12.62
C VAL A 54 -2.74 8.95 13.27
N ARG A 55 -2.35 8.27 14.36
CA ARG A 55 -3.23 7.36 15.11
C ARG A 55 -4.21 8.13 16.00
N ALA A 56 -5.03 9.00 15.39
CA ALA A 56 -6.09 9.77 16.03
C ALA A 56 -7.25 10.01 15.04
N GLY A 57 -8.48 9.99 15.53
CA GLY A 57 -9.69 10.30 14.75
C GLY A 57 -10.91 10.50 15.63
N SER A 58 -12.12 10.46 15.07
CA SER A 58 -13.36 10.72 15.83
C SER A 58 -13.55 9.79 17.04
N GLY A 59 -13.00 8.57 17.01
CA GLY A 59 -12.99 7.65 18.15
C GLY A 59 -12.18 8.13 19.36
N ASN A 60 -11.36 9.17 19.21
CA ASN A 60 -10.61 9.82 20.28
C ASN A 60 -11.32 11.07 20.84
N GLU A 61 -12.50 11.41 20.32
CA GLU A 61 -13.27 12.57 20.78
C GLU A 61 -14.19 12.23 21.95
N THR A 62 -14.54 13.25 22.71
CA THR A 62 -15.63 13.23 23.69
C THR A 62 -16.83 14.00 23.15
N LEU A 63 -17.97 13.93 23.83
CA LEU A 63 -19.16 14.72 23.45
C LEU A 63 -18.87 16.23 23.41
N SER A 64 -18.02 16.75 24.30
CA SER A 64 -17.67 18.18 24.33
C SER A 64 -16.66 18.58 23.25
N THR A 65 -16.00 17.62 22.60
CA THR A 65 -14.97 17.85 21.57
C THR A 65 -15.34 17.24 20.23
N ALA A 66 -16.62 16.92 20.01
CA ALA A 66 -17.08 16.29 18.78
C ALA A 66 -16.75 17.17 17.56
N GLY A 67 -16.14 16.56 16.54
CA GLY A 67 -15.69 17.22 15.32
C GLY A 67 -14.32 17.88 15.41
N ALA A 68 -13.65 17.86 16.56
CA ALA A 68 -12.32 18.45 16.73
C ALA A 68 -11.25 17.82 15.82
N THR A 69 -11.25 16.50 15.62
CA THR A 69 -10.25 15.84 14.75
C THR A 69 -10.47 16.18 13.29
N HIS A 70 -11.73 16.31 12.85
CA HIS A 70 -12.07 16.74 11.49
C HIS A 70 -11.78 18.22 11.27
N LEU A 71 -12.05 19.07 12.28
CA LEU A 71 -11.63 20.46 12.22
C LEU A 71 -10.11 20.57 12.09
N LEU A 72 -9.35 19.79 12.88
CA LEU A 72 -7.89 19.76 12.79
C LEU A 72 -7.42 19.34 11.39
N GLU A 73 -8.03 18.32 10.78
CA GLU A 73 -7.76 17.91 9.39
C GLU A 73 -7.92 19.08 8.40
N HIS A 74 -8.94 19.94 8.57
CA HIS A 74 -9.06 21.13 7.75
C HIS A 74 -8.00 22.19 8.07
N MET A 75 -7.64 22.34 9.35
CA MET A 75 -6.74 23.39 9.81
C MET A 75 -5.27 23.14 9.49
N ILE A 76 -4.83 21.88 9.32
CA ILE A 76 -3.44 21.58 8.91
C ILE A 76 -3.08 22.16 7.53
N PHE A 77 -4.07 22.55 6.71
CA PHE A 77 -3.87 23.20 5.42
C PHE A 77 -3.95 24.74 5.48
N ARG A 78 -4.08 25.34 6.68
CA ARG A 78 -4.33 26.78 6.86
C ARG A 78 -3.10 27.57 7.35
N GLY A 79 -1.93 26.96 7.42
CA GLY A 79 -0.67 27.61 7.81
C GLY A 79 0.23 26.70 8.64
N THR A 80 1.51 27.03 8.70
CA THR A 80 2.53 26.38 9.54
C THR A 80 3.27 27.40 10.37
#